data_AF-A0A5Q4H7Z2-F1
#
_entry.id   AF-A0A5Q4H7Z2-F1
#
_cell.length_a   1.000
_cell.length_b   1.000
_cell.length_c   1.000
_cell.angle_alpha   90.00
_cell.angle_beta   90.00
_cell.angle_gamma   90.00
#
_symmetry.space_group_name_H-M   'P 1'
#
loop_
_entity.id
_entity.type
_entity.pdbx_description
1 polymer ?
#
loop_
_entity_poly.entity_id
_entity_poly.type
_entity_poly.pdbx_seq_one_letter_code
_entity_poly.pdbx_strand_id
1 'polypeptide(L)'
;MPIPMITGPLRSRIDKLCKEFWTDSGDELGRLDIAFLPFVPSDEVYFCLECKRINVRTDKGIRPYFVEYVRFGMLRFVSGQYARAVRHGGMLAYVLNGDLPAAMAGIEDNIKALHQSLGMDTPGEFQTSSIRQADPRVRETRHRRRHSPDAFAIHHLFMAGDPHADMLPEPAEMTADPGRHGRQKRLRKRTRK
;
A
#
# COMPACT_ATOMS: atom_id res chain seq x y z
N MET A 1 -24.19 -14.19 -20.96
CA MET A 1 -23.12 -15.18 -21.26
C MET A 1 -22.33 -15.41 -19.99
N PRO A 2 -22.12 -16.65 -19.52
CA PRO A 2 -21.35 -16.89 -18.30
C PRO A 2 -19.85 -16.82 -18.59
N ILE A 3 -19.11 -16.13 -17.71
CA ILE A 3 -17.64 -16.08 -17.71
C ILE A 3 -17.14 -17.48 -17.32
N PRO A 4 -16.23 -18.11 -18.07
CA PRO A 4 -15.72 -19.43 -17.71
C PRO A 4 -14.91 -19.36 -16.42
N MET A 5 -15.26 -20.24 -15.48
CA MET A 5 -14.49 -20.48 -14.26
C MET A 5 -13.16 -21.14 -14.64
N ILE A 6 -12.04 -20.46 -14.41
CA ILE A 6 -10.71 -21.03 -14.61
C ILE A 6 -10.42 -21.98 -13.45
N THR A 7 -10.68 -23.28 -13.67
CA THR A 7 -10.34 -24.36 -12.75
C THR A 7 -8.96 -24.91 -13.10
N GLY A 8 -7.91 -24.23 -12.64
CA GLY A 8 -6.53 -24.69 -12.73
C GLY A 8 -5.67 -23.95 -11.71
N PRO A 9 -4.53 -24.53 -11.26
CA PRO A 9 -3.64 -23.82 -10.34
C PRO A 9 -3.16 -22.53 -11.01
N LEU A 10 -3.55 -21.39 -10.43
CA LEU A 10 -3.01 -20.07 -10.80
C LEU A 10 -1.50 -20.12 -10.59
N ARG A 11 -0.74 -20.29 -11.69
CA ARG A 11 0.70 -20.10 -11.69
C ARG A 11 0.97 -18.60 -11.57
N SER A 12 1.03 -18.10 -10.34
CA SER A 12 1.43 -16.74 -10.04
C SER A 12 2.96 -16.64 -10.13
N ARG A 13 3.45 -15.67 -10.88
CA ARG A 13 4.85 -15.26 -10.83
C ARG A 13 4.96 -14.13 -9.81
N ILE A 14 5.80 -14.30 -8.78
CA ILE A 14 6.15 -13.18 -7.88
C ILE A 14 7.28 -12.43 -8.56
N ASP A 15 6.92 -11.51 -9.45
CA ASP A 15 7.88 -10.53 -9.90
C ASP A 15 7.89 -9.40 -8.87
N LYS A 16 9.08 -8.93 -8.47
CA LYS A 16 9.21 -7.67 -7.70
C LYS A 16 8.95 -6.52 -8.67
N LEU A 17 7.71 -6.41 -9.13
CA LEU A 17 7.27 -5.36 -10.02
C LEU A 17 6.82 -4.19 -9.15
N CYS A 18 7.74 -3.25 -8.97
CA CYS A 18 7.38 -1.88 -8.67
C CYS A 18 6.54 -1.36 -9.85
N LYS A 19 5.22 -1.50 -9.82
CA LYS A 19 4.34 -0.83 -10.78
C LYS A 19 4.28 0.64 -10.36
N GLU A 20 4.98 1.47 -11.12
CA GLU A 20 4.91 2.92 -10.99
C GLU A 20 3.65 3.40 -11.70
N PHE A 21 2.84 4.18 -11.01
CA PHE A 21 1.69 4.85 -11.60
C PHE A 21 2.07 6.30 -11.89
N TRP A 22 1.72 6.77 -13.08
CA TRP A 22 1.92 8.14 -13.52
C TRP A 22 0.56 8.77 -13.80
N THR A 23 0.37 10.03 -13.45
CA THR A 23 -0.77 10.80 -13.96
C THR A 23 -0.62 11.04 -15.46
N ASP A 24 -1.70 11.45 -16.11
CA ASP A 24 -1.65 11.97 -17.48
C ASP A 24 -0.77 13.23 -17.60
N SER A 25 -0.52 13.93 -16.48
CA SER A 25 0.43 15.06 -16.37
C SER A 25 1.90 14.64 -16.18
N GLY A 26 2.18 13.33 -16.01
CA GLY A 26 3.53 12.80 -15.82
C GLY A 26 4.04 12.87 -14.37
N ASP A 27 3.16 13.12 -13.40
CA ASP A 27 3.49 13.11 -11.97
C ASP A 27 3.43 11.68 -11.44
N GLU A 28 4.39 11.29 -10.58
CA GLU A 28 4.39 9.97 -9.95
C GLU A 28 3.21 9.89 -8.97
N LEU A 29 2.16 9.13 -9.32
CA LEU A 29 1.01 8.82 -8.45
C LEU A 29 1.42 7.94 -7.26
N GLY A 30 2.55 7.25 -7.41
CA GLY A 30 3.21 6.47 -6.38
C GLY A 30 3.62 5.08 -6.88
N ARG A 31 4.38 4.39 -6.03
CA ARG A 31 4.93 3.06 -6.30
C ARG A 31 4.34 2.05 -5.33
N LEU A 32 3.83 0.95 -5.87
CA LEU A 32 3.44 -0.22 -5.08
C LEU A 32 4.68 -0.97 -4.57
N ASP A 33 4.66 -1.42 -3.32
CA ASP A 33 5.77 -2.19 -2.76
C ASP A 33 5.84 -3.62 -3.32
N ILE A 34 4.70 -4.32 -3.41
CA ILE A 34 4.61 -5.67 -3.99
C ILE A 34 3.33 -5.79 -4.83
N ALA A 35 3.43 -6.36 -6.03
CA ALA A 35 2.29 -6.69 -6.86
C ALA A 35 2.37 -8.14 -7.36
N PHE A 36 1.27 -8.86 -7.21
CA PHE A 36 1.04 -10.17 -7.78
C PHE A 36 0.26 -9.98 -9.08
N LEU A 37 0.92 -10.28 -10.20
CA LEU A 37 0.32 -10.18 -11.52
C LEU A 37 0.00 -11.58 -12.05
N PRO A 38 -1.13 -11.74 -12.76
CA PRO A 38 -1.40 -12.93 -13.52
C PRO A 38 -0.36 -13.10 -14.62
N PHE A 39 -0.13 -14.35 -15.02
CA PHE A 39 0.79 -14.68 -16.09
C PHE A 39 0.40 -14.03 -17.43
N VAL A 40 -0.89 -13.84 -17.68
CA VAL A 40 -1.41 -13.10 -18.84
C VAL A 40 -1.69 -11.66 -18.39
N PRO A 41 -0.99 -10.65 -18.92
CA PRO A 41 -1.19 -9.26 -18.53
C PRO A 41 -2.64 -8.83 -18.73
N SER A 42 -3.30 -8.48 -17.62
CA SER A 42 -4.57 -7.80 -17.61
C SER A 42 -4.52 -6.75 -16.51
N ASP A 43 -4.87 -5.51 -16.84
CA ASP A 43 -4.95 -4.44 -15.84
C ASP A 43 -6.14 -4.62 -14.88
N GLU A 44 -6.99 -5.62 -15.12
CA GLU A 44 -8.19 -5.91 -14.33
C GLU A 44 -7.98 -6.96 -13.23
N VAL A 45 -6.88 -7.71 -13.29
CA VAL A 45 -6.63 -8.82 -12.36
C VAL A 45 -5.23 -8.65 -11.79
N TYR A 46 -5.13 -8.14 -10.57
CA TYR A 46 -3.89 -8.17 -9.79
C TYR A 46 -4.22 -8.09 -8.31
N PHE A 47 -3.24 -8.42 -7.47
CA PHE A 47 -3.30 -8.16 -6.04
C PHE A 47 -2.04 -7.40 -5.64
N CYS A 48 -2.18 -6.36 -4.84
CA CYS A 48 -1.06 -5.51 -4.47
C CYS A 48 -1.00 -5.33 -2.96
N LEU A 49 0.22 -5.26 -2.44
CA LEU A 49 0.53 -4.99 -1.05
C LEU A 49 1.29 -3.67 -0.95
N GLU A 50 0.83 -2.82 -0.05
CA GLU A 50 1.58 -1.69 0.46
C GLU A 50 2.17 -2.07 1.83
N CYS A 51 3.43 -1.76 2.05
CA CYS A 51 4.16 -2.09 3.26
C CYS A 51 4.47 -0.83 4.06
N LYS A 52 4.35 -0.92 5.39
CA LYS A 52 4.74 0.16 6.30
C LYS A 52 5.47 -0.40 7.51
N ARG A 53 6.48 0.35 7.95
CA ARG A 53 7.15 0.13 9.24
C ARG A 53 6.33 0.81 10.32
N ILE A 54 6.10 0.11 11.42
CA ILE A 54 5.29 0.54 12.56
C ILE A 54 6.15 0.42 13.82
N ASN A 55 5.98 1.35 14.76
CA ASN A 55 6.76 1.41 16.00
C ASN A 55 8.29 1.34 15.75
N VAL A 56 8.79 2.21 14.88
CA VAL A 56 10.21 2.29 14.55
C VAL A 56 10.97 2.83 15.75
N ARG A 57 12.00 2.11 16.17
CA ARG A 57 12.92 2.52 17.25
C ARG A 57 13.95 3.48 16.68
N THR A 58 14.11 4.64 17.32
CA THR A 58 15.10 5.67 17.00
C THR A 58 15.87 6.08 18.27
N ASP A 59 16.92 6.86 18.10
CA ASP A 59 17.66 7.50 19.19
C ASP A 59 16.77 8.39 20.08
N LYS A 60 15.68 8.92 19.53
CA LYS A 60 14.71 9.80 20.19
C LYS A 60 13.48 9.08 20.76
N GLY A 61 13.40 7.75 20.62
CA GLY A 61 12.30 6.93 21.14
C GLY A 61 11.60 6.11 20.06
N ILE A 62 10.32 5.77 20.29
CA ILE A 62 9.54 4.96 19.35
C ILE A 62 8.66 5.89 18.50
N ARG A 63 8.84 5.87 17.18
CA ARG A 63 7.94 6.52 16.24
C ARG A 63 6.85 5.54 15.77
N PRO A 64 5.57 5.79 16.06
CA PRO A 64 4.51 4.80 15.84
C PRO A 64 4.15 4.56 14.36
N TYR A 65 4.13 5.62 13.53
CA TYR A 65 3.72 5.59 12.12
C TYR A 65 2.28 5.12 11.84
N PHE A 66 1.38 5.19 12.83
CA PHE A 66 -0.01 4.75 12.68
C PHE A 66 -0.80 5.62 11.70
N VAL A 67 -0.63 6.95 11.77
CA VAL A 67 -1.33 7.87 10.88
C VAL A 67 -0.85 7.72 9.44
N GLU A 68 0.44 7.46 9.23
CA GLU A 68 1.03 7.21 7.91
C GLU A 68 0.53 5.90 7.30
N TYR A 69 0.32 4.86 8.12
CA TYR A 69 -0.30 3.60 7.68
C TYR A 69 -1.66 3.84 7.05
N VAL A 70 -2.48 4.67 7.69
CA VAL A 70 -3.85 4.97 7.22
C VAL A 70 -3.83 5.99 6.08
N ARG A 71 -3.18 7.15 6.26
CA ARG A 71 -3.22 8.27 5.31
C ARG A 71 -2.43 8.02 4.04
N PHE A 72 -1.27 7.36 4.15
CA PHE A 72 -0.37 7.16 3.03
C PHE A 72 -0.29 5.70 2.58
N GLY A 73 -1.01 4.79 3.24
CA GLY A 73 -1.24 3.43 2.78
C GLY A 73 -2.69 3.20 2.37
N MET A 74 -3.58 3.09 3.35
CA MET A 74 -4.99 2.73 3.09
C MET A 74 -5.71 3.70 2.15
N LEU A 75 -5.56 5.02 2.33
CA LEU A 75 -6.23 6.00 1.46
C LEU A 75 -5.79 5.91 0.00
N ARG A 76 -4.57 5.45 -0.31
CA ARG A 76 -4.12 5.28 -1.70
C ARG A 76 -4.87 4.14 -2.40
N PHE A 77 -5.28 3.12 -1.66
CA PHE A 77 -6.18 2.10 -2.19
C PHE A 77 -7.60 2.65 -2.41
N VAL A 78 -8.13 3.38 -1.42
CA VAL A 78 -9.51 3.89 -1.45
C VAL A 78 -9.70 4.96 -2.54
N SER A 79 -8.72 5.85 -2.73
CA SER A 79 -8.72 6.86 -3.80
C SER A 79 -8.57 6.25 -5.19
N GLY A 80 -8.18 4.97 -5.29
CA GLY A 80 -7.98 4.26 -6.54
C GLY A 80 -6.60 4.42 -7.14
N GLN A 81 -5.62 5.00 -6.42
CA GLN A 81 -4.24 5.10 -6.90
C GLN A 81 -3.59 3.72 -7.07
N TYR A 82 -3.92 2.75 -6.22
CA TYR A 82 -3.22 1.47 -6.15
C TYR A 82 -4.01 0.23 -6.54
N ALA A 83 -5.28 0.36 -6.95
CA ALA A 83 -6.16 -0.79 -7.11
C ALA A 83 -7.42 -0.51 -7.93
N ARG A 84 -7.41 0.46 -8.87
CA ARG A 84 -8.66 0.98 -9.48
C ARG A 84 -9.58 -0.08 -10.07
N ALA A 85 -9.02 -1.14 -10.66
CA ALA A 85 -9.78 -2.21 -11.31
C ALA A 85 -10.06 -3.44 -10.42
N VAL A 86 -9.49 -3.51 -9.22
CA VAL A 86 -9.57 -4.71 -8.36
C VAL A 86 -10.38 -4.45 -7.10
N ARG A 87 -10.98 -5.50 -6.52
CA ARG A 87 -11.82 -5.44 -5.32
C ARG A 87 -11.07 -5.66 -4.00
N HIS A 88 -9.80 -6.04 -4.10
CA HIS A 88 -8.97 -6.35 -2.95
C HIS A 88 -7.60 -5.70 -3.07
N GLY A 89 -7.08 -5.21 -1.96
CA GLY A 89 -5.67 -4.86 -1.77
C GLY A 89 -5.19 -5.41 -0.44
N GLY A 90 -3.90 -5.26 -0.15
CA GLY A 90 -3.39 -5.61 1.17
C GLY A 90 -2.41 -4.60 1.73
N MET A 91 -2.35 -4.58 3.05
CA MET A 91 -1.44 -3.77 3.83
C MET A 91 -0.61 -4.68 4.72
N LEU A 92 0.70 -4.48 4.70
CA LEU A 92 1.65 -5.20 5.53
C LEU A 92 2.28 -4.25 6.56
N ALA A 93 2.00 -4.50 7.84
CA ALA A 93 2.59 -3.77 8.95
C ALA A 93 3.79 -4.55 9.51
N TYR A 94 5.00 -4.02 9.35
CA TYR A 94 6.19 -4.52 10.03
C TYR A 94 6.31 -3.79 11.38
N VAL A 95 5.94 -4.45 12.47
CA VAL A 95 5.93 -3.86 13.83
C VAL A 95 7.30 -4.05 14.47
N LEU A 96 8.17 -3.05 14.34
CA LEU A 96 9.62 -3.19 14.57
C LEU A 96 10.03 -3.32 16.03
N ASN A 97 9.14 -2.99 16.97
CA ASN A 97 9.35 -3.24 18.39
C ASN A 97 8.66 -4.53 18.88
N GLY A 98 8.04 -5.31 17.97
CA GLY A 98 7.34 -6.55 18.29
C GLY A 98 5.97 -6.38 18.98
N ASP A 99 5.58 -5.17 19.39
CA ASP A 99 4.32 -4.93 20.13
C ASP A 99 3.10 -4.85 19.19
N LEU A 100 2.60 -6.03 18.81
CA LEU A 100 1.44 -6.16 17.94
C LEU A 100 0.16 -5.57 18.53
N PRO A 101 -0.22 -5.84 19.81
CA PRO A 101 -1.44 -5.27 20.37
C PRO A 101 -1.48 -3.75 20.31
N ALA A 102 -0.40 -3.06 20.72
CA ALA A 102 -0.35 -1.61 20.67
C ALA A 102 -0.36 -1.06 19.24
N ALA A 103 0.36 -1.72 18.32
CA ALA A 103 0.36 -1.33 16.91
C ALA A 103 -1.04 -1.45 16.27
N MET A 104 -1.74 -2.56 16.52
CA MET A 104 -3.07 -2.78 15.99
C MET A 104 -4.08 -1.79 16.57
N ALA A 105 -4.06 -1.56 17.89
CA ALA A 105 -4.94 -0.59 18.54
C ALA A 105 -4.71 0.83 18.00
N GLY A 106 -3.45 1.27 17.94
CA GLY A 106 -3.10 2.61 17.46
C GLY A 106 -3.46 2.84 15.99
N ILE A 107 -3.33 1.83 15.14
CA ILE A 107 -3.81 1.92 13.75
C ILE A 107 -5.35 1.95 13.72
N GLU A 108 -6.03 1.11 14.49
CA GLU A 108 -7.50 1.10 14.53
C GLU A 108 -8.08 2.44 14.98
N ASP A 109 -7.49 3.09 15.97
CA ASP A 109 -7.90 4.43 16.42
C ASP A 109 -7.80 5.45 15.28
N ASN A 110 -6.75 5.35 14.45
CA ASN A 110 -6.60 6.20 13.27
C ASN A 110 -7.59 5.83 12.15
N ILE A 111 -7.99 4.56 12.01
CA ILE A 111 -9.05 4.14 11.09
C ILE A 111 -10.39 4.73 11.54
N LYS A 112 -10.74 4.60 12.82
CA LYS A 112 -11.95 5.18 13.41
C LYS A 112 -12.00 6.70 13.19
N ALA A 113 -10.89 7.39 13.44
CA ALA A 113 -10.77 8.84 13.23
C ALA A 113 -10.90 9.25 11.75
N LEU A 114 -10.52 8.39 10.80
CA LEU A 114 -10.51 8.68 9.37
C LEU A 114 -11.56 7.89 8.57
N HIS A 115 -12.52 7.24 9.23
CA HIS A 115 -13.43 6.28 8.61
C HIS A 115 -14.21 6.87 7.43
N GLN A 116 -14.64 8.14 7.53
CA GLN A 116 -15.35 8.84 6.46
C GLN A 116 -14.48 9.00 5.21
N SER A 117 -13.23 9.42 5.38
CA SER A 117 -12.25 9.53 4.29
C SER A 117 -11.91 8.16 3.69
N LEU A 118 -11.93 7.12 4.52
CA LEU A 118 -11.76 5.72 4.10
C LEU A 118 -13.03 5.13 3.46
N GLY A 119 -14.14 5.86 3.39
CA GLY A 119 -15.40 5.34 2.83
C GLY A 119 -15.98 4.18 3.64
N MET A 120 -15.75 4.14 4.94
CA MET A 120 -16.26 3.13 5.88
C MET A 120 -17.49 3.66 6.61
N ASP A 121 -18.38 2.75 7.02
CA ASP A 121 -19.45 3.06 7.96
C ASP A 121 -18.90 3.14 9.40
N THR A 122 -19.55 3.92 10.25
CA THR A 122 -19.28 3.94 11.70
C THR A 122 -19.44 2.52 12.28
N PRO A 123 -18.51 2.04 13.13
CA PRO A 123 -17.42 2.81 13.77
C PRO A 123 -16.13 2.93 12.95
N GLY A 124 -15.99 2.24 11.82
CA GLY A 124 -14.75 2.23 11.04
C GLY A 124 -13.63 1.47 11.77
N GLU A 125 -13.83 0.19 12.03
CA GLU A 125 -12.94 -0.66 12.82
C GLU A 125 -12.38 -1.83 12.00
N PHE A 126 -11.38 -2.53 12.56
CA PHE A 126 -10.94 -3.77 11.98
C PHE A 126 -12.02 -4.86 12.12
N GLN A 127 -12.19 -5.62 11.05
CA GLN A 127 -12.97 -6.85 11.05
C GLN A 127 -12.04 -8.06 11.15
N THR A 128 -12.58 -9.15 11.69
CA THR A 128 -11.91 -10.46 11.61
C THR A 128 -11.74 -10.84 10.14
N SER A 129 -10.55 -11.35 9.77
CA SER A 129 -10.33 -11.77 8.39
C SER A 129 -11.26 -12.91 8.00
N SER A 130 -11.93 -12.77 6.86
CA SER A 130 -12.75 -13.80 6.24
C SER A 130 -11.94 -15.00 5.74
N ILE A 131 -10.65 -14.81 5.45
CA ILE A 131 -9.75 -15.85 4.91
C ILE A 131 -8.99 -16.58 6.03
N ARG A 132 -8.55 -15.86 7.07
CA ARG A 132 -7.77 -16.41 8.19
C ARG A 132 -8.35 -16.01 9.55
N GLN A 133 -9.58 -16.45 9.83
CA GLN A 133 -10.32 -16.08 11.04
C GLN A 133 -9.59 -16.39 12.35
N ALA A 134 -8.83 -17.48 12.39
CA ALA A 134 -8.11 -17.93 13.59
C ALA A 134 -6.77 -17.19 13.83
N ASP A 135 -6.27 -16.41 12.86
CA ASP A 135 -5.01 -15.68 13.03
C ASP A 135 -5.30 -14.23 13.46
N PRO A 136 -5.06 -13.87 14.73
CA PRO A 136 -5.39 -12.54 15.23
C PRO A 136 -4.57 -11.42 14.57
N ARG A 137 -3.46 -11.77 13.90
CA ARG A 137 -2.60 -10.83 13.17
C ARG A 137 -3.15 -10.47 11.79
N VAL A 138 -4.23 -11.11 11.37
CA VAL A 138 -4.88 -10.84 10.09
C VAL A 138 -6.23 -10.18 10.33
N ARG A 139 -6.39 -9.00 9.75
CA ARG A 139 -7.60 -8.17 9.86
C ARG A 139 -8.07 -7.73 8.49
N GLU A 140 -9.32 -7.32 8.40
CA GLU A 140 -9.92 -6.78 7.17
C GLU A 140 -10.60 -5.44 7.43
N THR A 141 -10.55 -4.54 6.47
CA THR A 141 -11.42 -3.36 6.42
C THR A 141 -12.16 -3.31 5.09
N ARG A 142 -13.38 -2.77 5.11
CA ARG A 142 -14.25 -2.68 3.93
C ARG A 142 -14.59 -1.24 3.62
N HIS A 143 -14.44 -0.87 2.36
CA HIS A 143 -14.47 0.51 1.89
C HIS A 143 -15.41 0.66 0.70
N ARG A 144 -16.15 1.77 0.67
CA ARG A 144 -16.81 2.26 -0.54
C ARG A 144 -15.88 3.20 -1.29
N ARG A 145 -15.71 2.98 -2.59
CA ARG A 145 -14.90 3.84 -3.44
C ARG A 145 -15.81 4.66 -4.34
N ARG A 146 -15.51 5.95 -4.52
CA ARG A 146 -16.36 6.85 -5.34
C ARG A 146 -16.49 6.40 -6.81
N HIS A 147 -15.49 5.67 -7.31
CA HIS A 147 -15.40 5.24 -8.71
C HIS A 147 -15.96 3.83 -8.97
N SER A 148 -16.45 3.12 -7.95
CA SER A 148 -16.97 1.76 -8.10
C SER A 148 -18.09 1.49 -7.09
N PRO A 149 -19.23 0.91 -7.51
CA PRO A 149 -20.30 0.56 -6.57
C PRO A 149 -19.92 -0.64 -5.68
N ASP A 150 -18.87 -1.38 -6.02
CA ASP A 150 -18.45 -2.57 -5.28
C ASP A 150 -17.71 -2.21 -4.00
N ALA A 151 -17.95 -3.00 -2.96
CA ALA A 151 -17.15 -2.95 -1.75
C ALA A 151 -15.70 -3.37 -2.06
N PHE A 152 -14.76 -2.55 -1.62
CA PHE A 152 -13.33 -2.82 -1.70
C PHE A 152 -12.81 -3.26 -0.34
N ALA A 153 -12.10 -4.39 -0.27
CA ALA A 153 -11.53 -4.88 0.98
C ALA A 153 -10.02 -4.69 1.02
N ILE A 154 -9.50 -4.18 2.14
CA ILE A 154 -8.07 -4.20 2.44
C ILE A 154 -7.80 -5.34 3.43
N HIS A 155 -6.87 -6.21 3.06
CA HIS A 155 -6.39 -7.30 3.91
C HIS A 155 -5.14 -6.85 4.65
N HIS A 156 -5.19 -6.82 5.98
CA HIS A 156 -4.10 -6.36 6.83
C HIS A 156 -3.38 -7.55 7.43
N LEU A 157 -2.06 -7.60 7.29
CA LEU A 157 -1.20 -8.53 8.00
C LEU A 157 -0.22 -7.77 8.89
N PHE A 158 -0.17 -8.12 10.17
CA PHE A 158 0.75 -7.56 11.14
C PHE A 158 1.86 -8.57 11.45
N MET A 159 3.12 -8.18 11.19
CA MET A 159 4.28 -9.02 11.42
C MET A 159 5.13 -8.42 12.53
N ALA A 160 5.32 -9.19 13.61
CA ALA A 160 6.19 -8.81 14.71
C ALA A 160 7.64 -8.84 14.24
N GLY A 161 8.34 -7.72 14.43
CA GLY A 161 9.79 -7.66 14.35
C GLY A 161 10.43 -8.13 15.66
N ASP A 162 11.73 -8.40 15.59
CA ASP A 162 12.53 -8.69 16.77
C ASP A 162 12.72 -7.41 17.61
N PRO A 163 12.24 -7.37 18.88
CA PRO A 163 12.41 -6.20 19.75
C PRO A 163 13.87 -5.92 20.09
N HIS A 164 14.78 -6.88 19.87
CA HIS A 164 16.21 -6.78 20.14
C HIS A 164 17.04 -6.54 18.89
N ALA A 165 16.45 -6.51 17.70
CA ALA A 165 17.18 -6.20 16.47
C ALA A 165 17.90 -4.85 16.59
N ASP A 166 19.08 -4.75 15.99
CA ASP A 166 19.87 -3.52 15.98
C ASP A 166 19.07 -2.36 15.38
N MET A 167 19.27 -1.16 15.93
CA MET A 167 18.66 0.04 15.37
C MET A 167 19.27 0.33 14.00
N LEU A 168 18.46 0.28 12.95
CA LEU A 168 18.87 0.79 11.66
C LEU A 168 19.02 2.32 11.76
N PRO A 169 20.12 2.89 11.23
CA PRO A 169 20.24 4.35 11.20
C PRO A 169 19.05 4.93 10.45
N GLU A 170 18.46 6.01 10.98
CA GLU A 170 17.45 6.78 10.25
C GLU A 170 18.05 7.14 8.87
N PRO A 171 17.34 6.89 7.76
CA PRO A 171 17.81 7.36 6.48
C PRO A 171 18.02 8.86 6.62
N ALA A 172 19.26 9.32 6.41
CA ALA A 172 19.59 10.73 6.42
C ALA A 172 18.50 11.44 5.60
N GLU A 173 17.84 12.43 6.21
CA GLU A 173 16.91 13.30 5.49
C GLU A 173 17.59 13.66 4.18
N MET A 174 16.95 13.32 3.05
CA MET A 174 17.43 13.71 1.73
C MET A 174 17.50 15.23 1.73
N THR A 175 18.66 15.78 2.09
CA THR A 175 19.01 17.16 1.84
C THR A 175 18.87 17.31 0.33
N ALA A 176 17.90 18.12 -0.08
CA ALA A 176 17.68 18.44 -1.47
C ALA A 176 19.02 18.82 -2.10
N ASP A 177 19.51 17.99 -3.03
CA ASP A 177 20.65 18.32 -3.86
C ASP A 177 20.23 19.50 -4.75
N PRO A 178 20.81 20.70 -4.59
CA PRO A 178 20.46 21.85 -5.43
C PRO A 178 21.03 21.74 -6.86
N GLY A 179 21.69 20.63 -7.22
CA GLY A 179 22.55 20.54 -8.40
C GLY A 179 21.94 20.02 -9.71
N ARG A 180 20.62 19.79 -9.84
CA ARG A 180 20.04 19.24 -11.08
C ARG A 180 19.04 20.15 -11.79
N HIS A 181 19.53 21.31 -12.22
CA HIS A 181 18.94 22.06 -13.33
C HIS A 181 20.01 22.31 -14.40
N GLY A 182 19.93 21.62 -15.53
CA GLY A 182 20.81 21.90 -16.67
C GLY A 182 21.09 20.74 -17.61
N ARG A 183 20.08 20.26 -18.34
CA ARG A 183 20.35 19.69 -19.67
C ARG A 183 19.29 20.15 -20.66
N GLN A 184 19.58 21.32 -21.24
CA GLN A 184 18.89 21.88 -22.39
C GLN A 184 18.76 20.86 -23.52
N LYS A 185 17.54 20.76 -24.04
CA LYS A 185 17.17 20.14 -25.31
C LYS A 185 18.08 20.67 -26.44
N ARG A 186 18.99 19.84 -26.94
CA ARG A 186 19.62 20.05 -28.26
C ARG A 186 18.61 19.65 -29.34
N LEU A 187 17.84 20.64 -29.80
CA LEU A 187 16.97 20.53 -30.96
C LEU A 187 17.84 20.45 -32.22
N ARG A 188 17.82 19.30 -32.90
CA ARG A 188 18.46 19.07 -34.20
C ARG A 188 17.82 19.98 -35.26
N LYS A 189 18.53 21.01 -35.72
CA LYS A 189 18.24 21.68 -36.99
C LYS A 189 18.79 20.82 -38.13
N ARG A 190 17.90 20.20 -38.90
CA ARG A 190 18.19 19.61 -40.22
C ARG A 190 18.26 20.75 -41.25
N THR A 191 19.42 20.95 -41.84
CA THR A 191 19.63 21.72 -43.07
C THR A 191 19.02 20.99 -44.25
N ARG A 192 18.14 21.65 -45.01
CA ARG A 192 17.78 21.26 -46.39
C ARG A 192 18.78 21.92 -47.34
N LYS A 193 19.32 21.12 -48.26
CA LYS A 193 19.89 21.57 -49.52
C LYS A 193 18.76 22.05 -50.44
#